data_AF-A0A2W4LCQ0-F1
#
_entry.id   AF-A0A2W4LCQ0-F1
#
_cell.length_a   1.000
_cell.length_b   1.000
_cell.length_c   1.000
_cell.angle_alpha   90.00
_cell.angle_beta   90.00
_cell.angle_gamma   90.00
#
_symmetry.space_group_name_H-M   'P 1'
#
loop_
_entity.id
_entity.type
_entity.pdbx_description
1 polymer ?
#
loop_
_entity_poly.entity_id
_entity_poly.type
_entity_poly.pdbx_seq_one_letter_code
_entity_poly.pdbx_strand_id
1 'polypeptide(L)' 'GALRAAGLIRGLGRGRIVARGTHSGLVRPAGLYAEIYARQLRPQEEAPSPRRLVPDRQEAKR' A
#
# COMPACT_ATOMS: atom_id res chain seq x y z
N GLY A 1 4.31 0.45 5.30
CA GLY A 1 3.06 1.23 5.39
C GLY A 1 1.95 0.39 5.97
N ALA A 2 0.74 0.95 6.01
CA ALA A 2 -0.44 0.33 6.64
C ALA A 2 -0.74 -1.10 6.16
N LEU A 3 -0.46 -1.41 4.88
CA LEU A 3 -0.70 -2.75 4.35
C LEU A 3 0.21 -3.83 4.96
N ARG A 4 1.48 -3.53 5.23
CA ARG A 4 2.41 -4.48 5.87
C ARG A 4 2.00 -4.80 7.31
N ALA A 5 1.39 -3.83 7.99
CA ALA A 5 0.89 -3.96 9.35
C ALA A 5 -0.51 -4.58 9.44
N ALA A 6 -1.16 -4.86 8.30
CA ALA A 6 -2.51 -5.41 8.29
C ALA A 6 -2.52 -6.83 8.89
N GLY A 7 -3.34 -7.03 9.93
CA GLY A 7 -3.57 -8.34 10.54
C GLY A 7 -4.30 -9.33 9.62
N LEU A 8 -4.98 -8.83 8.58
CA LEU A 8 -5.64 -9.64 7.57
C LEU A 8 -5.70 -8.89 6.23
N ILE A 9 -5.38 -9.61 5.15
CA ILE A 9 -5.53 -9.17 3.76
C ILE A 9 -6.45 -10.15 3.04
N ARG A 10 -7.30 -9.63 2.15
CA ARG A 10 -8.14 -10.40 1.22
C ARG A 10 -7.99 -9.87 -0.20
N GLY A 11 -7.56 -10.75 -1.11
CA GLY A 11 -7.60 -10.48 -2.54
C GLY A 11 -8.96 -10.85 -3.12
N LEU A 12 -9.57 -9.95 -3.88
CA LEU A 12 -10.82 -10.21 -4.60
C LEU A 12 -10.55 -10.35 -6.10
N GLY A 13 -11.14 -11.37 -6.72
CA GLY A 13 -11.12 -11.59 -8.16
C GLY A 13 -12.49 -12.09 -8.60
N ARG A 14 -13.12 -11.38 -9.56
CA ARG A 14 -14.46 -11.72 -10.09
C ARG A 14 -15.50 -11.99 -8.99
N GLY A 15 -15.54 -11.14 -7.97
CA GLY A 15 -16.47 -11.25 -6.84
C GLY A 15 -16.16 -12.36 -5.82
N ARG A 16 -15.02 -13.03 -5.93
CA ARG A 16 -14.61 -14.12 -5.02
C ARG A 16 -13.30 -13.79 -4.32
N ILE A 17 -13.10 -14.37 -3.15
CA ILE A 17 -11.82 -14.27 -2.42
C ILE A 17 -10.83 -15.23 -3.08
N VAL A 18 -9.73 -14.69 -3.59
CA VAL A 18 -8.65 -15.44 -4.27
C VAL A 18 -7.35 -15.48 -3.46
N ALA A 19 -7.24 -14.68 -2.40
CA ALA A 19 -6.13 -14.72 -1.45
C ALA A 19 -6.61 -14.31 -0.06
N ARG A 20 -6.08 -14.92 1.00
CA ARG A 20 -6.36 -14.56 2.39
C ARG A 20 -5.15 -14.86 3.28
N GLY A 21 -4.73 -13.90 4.10
CA GLY A 21 -3.63 -14.10 5.04
C GLY A 21 -3.03 -12.80 5.56
N THR A 22 -1.91 -12.90 6.26
CA THR A 22 -1.07 -11.75 6.62
C THR A 22 -0.19 -11.33 5.45
N HIS A 23 0.40 -10.14 5.52
CA HIS A 23 1.36 -9.69 4.52
C HIS A 23 2.51 -10.69 4.34
N SER A 24 3.13 -11.12 5.45
CA SER A 24 4.22 -12.10 5.45
C SER A 24 3.81 -13.46 4.87
N GLY A 25 2.56 -13.88 5.10
CA GLY A 25 2.04 -15.13 4.54
C GLY A 25 1.78 -15.08 3.04
N LEU A 26 1.43 -13.91 2.51
CA LEU A 26 1.03 -13.74 1.11
C LEU A 26 2.15 -13.27 0.17
N VAL A 27 3.23 -12.67 0.69
CA VAL A 27 4.37 -12.17 -0.10
C VAL A 27 5.33 -13.28 -0.59
N ARG A 28 4.94 -14.54 -0.48
CA ARG A 28 5.76 -15.67 -0.95
C ARG A 28 5.92 -15.63 -2.48
N PRO A 29 7.06 -16.09 -3.02
CA PRO A 29 7.28 -16.15 -4.47
C PRO A 29 6.15 -16.90 -5.20
N ALA A 30 5.79 -16.43 -6.40
CA ALA A 30 4.74 -16.97 -7.27
C ALA A 30 3.27 -16.78 -6.80
N GLY A 31 3.00 -15.93 -5.81
CA GLY A 31 1.64 -15.57 -5.40
C GLY A 31 1.09 -14.33 -6.12
N LEU A 32 -0.18 -14.34 -6.52
CA LEU A 32 -0.88 -13.18 -7.11
C LEU A 32 -0.77 -11.91 -6.25
N TYR A 33 -0.81 -12.06 -4.93
CA TYR A 33 -0.59 -10.95 -4.01
C TYR A 33 0.82 -10.35 -4.13
N ALA A 34 1.85 -11.19 -4.26
CA ALA A 34 3.23 -10.74 -4.37
C ALA A 34 3.47 -9.93 -5.65
N GLU A 35 2.88 -10.35 -6.77
CA GLU A 35 2.96 -9.61 -8.04
C GLU A 35 2.28 -8.24 -7.96
N ILE A 36 1.07 -8.19 -7.41
CA ILE A 36 0.32 -6.93 -7.23
C ILE A 36 1.09 -5.99 -6.30
N TYR A 37 1.57 -6.51 -5.16
CA TYR A 37 2.32 -5.74 -4.19
C TYR A 37 3.60 -5.14 -4.79
N ALA A 38 4.38 -5.94 -5.51
CA ALA A 38 5.63 -5.50 -6.12
C ALA A 38 5.40 -4.42 -7.20
N ARG A 39 4.34 -4.55 -8.01
CA ARG A 39 4.10 -3.66 -9.15
C ARG A 39 3.40 -2.36 -8.76
N GLN A 40 2.48 -2.41 -7.80
CA GLN A 40 1.56 -1.29 -7.56
C GLN A 40 1.82 -0.58 -6.23
N LEU A 41 2.24 -1.30 -5.18
CA LEU A 41 2.27 -0.74 -3.82
C LEU A 41 3.69 -0.46 -3.32
N ARG A 42 4.65 -1.36 -3.58
CA ARG A 42 6.04 -1.15 -3.18
C ARG A 42 6.62 0.18 -3.69
N PRO A 43 6.42 0.60 -4.96
CA PRO A 43 6.93 1.89 -5.44
C PRO A 43 6.30 3.09 -4.71
N GLN A 44 5.04 2.99 -4.29
CA GLN A 44 4.34 4.06 -3.56
C GLN A 44 4.82 4.20 -2.12
N GLU A 45 5.32 3.11 -1.53
CA GLU A 45 5.90 3.13 -0.18
C GLU A 45 7.36 3.60 -0.17
N GLU A 46 8.08 3.41 -1.28
CA GLU A 46 9.45 3.89 -1.48
C GLU A 46 9.50 5.33 -1.98
N ALA A 47 8.43 5.80 -2.64
CA ALA A 47 8.28 7.19 -3.00
C ALA A 47 8.22 8.05 -1.72
N PRO A 48 8.99 9.15 -1.63
CA PRO A 48 8.80 10.11 -0.56
C PRO A 48 7.35 10.55 -0.61
N SER A 49 6.62 10.35 0.49
CA SER A 49 5.25 10.86 0.61
C SER A 49 5.29 12.32 0.19
N PRO A 50 4.46 12.78 -0.78
CA PRO A 50 4.40 14.19 -1.08
C PRO A 50 3.99 14.84 0.23
N ARG A 51 4.97 15.43 0.90
CA ARG A 51 4.78 16.24 2.09
C ARG A 51 3.65 17.17 1.66
N ARG A 52 2.51 17.08 2.33
CA ARG A 52 1.39 17.99 2.07
C ARG A 52 2.00 19.38 2.22
N LEU A 53 2.31 20.03 1.11
CA LEU A 53 2.68 21.44 1.04
C LEU A 53 1.37 22.13 1.44
N VAL A 54 1.07 22.13 2.73
CA VAL A 54 0.21 23.17 3.28
C VAL A 54 1.05 24.43 3.07
N PRO A 55 0.66 25.35 2.17
CA PRO A 55 1.33 26.63 2.13
C PRO A 55 1.22 27.18 3.55
N ASP A 56 2.37 27.51 4.12
CA ASP A 56 2.47 28.05 5.45
C ASP A 56 1.54 29.27 5.52
N ARG A 57 0.52 29.20 6.39
CA ARG A 57 -0.49 30.27 6.52
C ARG A 57 0.14 31.60 6.97
N GLN A 58 1.43 31.67 7.27
CA GLN A 58 2.10 32.85 7.83
C GLN A 58 2.52 33.89 6.78
N GLU A 59 2.53 33.61 5.47
CA GLU A 59 2.90 34.64 4.47
C GLU A 59 1.76 35.61 4.09
N ALA A 60 0.52 35.35 4.51
CA ALA A 60 -0.61 36.27 4.28
C ALA A 60 -0.66 37.48 5.26
N LYS A 61 0.49 37.87 5.83
CA LYS A 61 0.65 39.08 6.63
C LYS A 61 1.92 39.84 6.22
N ARG A 62 1.95 40.34 4.99
CA ARG A 62 2.73 41.53 4.61
C ARG A 62 1.92 42.38 3.66
#